data_AF-A0A518CIR0-F1
#
_entry.id   AF-A0A518CIR0-F1
#
_cell.length_a   1.000
_cell.length_b   1.000
_cell.length_c   1.000
_cell.angle_alpha   90.00
_cell.angle_beta   90.00
_cell.angle_gamma   90.00
#
_symmetry.space_group_name_H-M   'P 1'
#
loop_
_entity.id
_entity.type
_entity.pdbx_description
1 polymer ?
#
loop_
_entity_poly.entity_id
_entity_poly.type
_entity_poly.pdbx_seq_one_letter_code
_entity_poly.pdbx_strand_id
1 'polypeptide(L)'
;MLDSFSPWPEEAYTIWLEGCHASQIAETAYERTCRTDYSEPGFCLIQLDRSYDSRTLRQFMLQLKDAMSQLHLSKRGEQLRYLSATRFDQQNTTKPHVDGGPEECFLMLGYEPTSIKSQMQLIDYTRCAFERDLTPNDLLHQFNPMYANGAEILAPYTTKVSSFAEDKNQVFCINNSTATFSSSRPAWQGLLHSATINEPDLSQRRVINSTLIGSFPINTDQGLSNEKLSNFLQSDSLAEY
;
A
#
# COMPACT_ATOMS: atom_id res chain seq x y z
N MET A 1 -23.83 15.59 -4.71
CA MET A 1 -23.51 14.73 -5.86
C MET A 1 -21.99 14.66 -5.85
N LEU A 2 -21.39 13.51 -5.57
CA LEU A 2 -19.95 13.36 -5.78
C LEU A 2 -19.70 13.42 -7.29
N ASP A 3 -18.63 14.09 -7.71
CA ASP A 3 -18.19 14.02 -9.10
C ASP A 3 -17.90 12.56 -9.45
N SER A 4 -18.17 12.18 -10.71
CA SER A 4 -17.81 10.85 -11.22
C SER A 4 -16.32 10.62 -11.00
N PHE A 5 -15.95 9.45 -10.46
CA PHE A 5 -14.54 9.10 -10.25
C PHE A 5 -13.73 9.32 -11.54
N SER A 6 -12.56 9.94 -11.38
CA SER A 6 -11.53 10.02 -12.41
C SER A 6 -10.27 9.36 -11.86
N PRO A 7 -9.56 8.54 -12.66
CA PRO A 7 -8.27 7.99 -12.24
C PRO A 7 -7.34 9.07 -11.73
N TRP A 8 -6.62 8.78 -10.64
CA TRP A 8 -5.74 9.77 -10.03
C TRP A 8 -4.60 10.12 -10.98
N PRO A 9 -4.31 11.42 -11.20
CA PRO A 9 -3.18 11.83 -12.02
C PRO A 9 -1.87 11.53 -11.28
N GLU A 10 -0.77 11.44 -12.01
CA GLU A 10 0.51 10.98 -11.49
C GLU A 10 1.02 11.80 -10.30
N GLU A 11 0.86 13.12 -10.34
CA GLU A 11 1.24 14.07 -9.30
C GLU A 11 0.46 13.88 -7.98
N ALA A 12 -0.74 13.30 -8.05
CA ALA A 12 -1.58 13.07 -6.89
C ALA A 12 -1.06 11.91 -6.02
N TYR A 13 -0.38 10.93 -6.62
CA TYR A 13 0.11 9.75 -5.89
C TYR A 13 1.64 9.60 -5.89
N THR A 14 2.37 10.24 -6.81
CA THR A 14 3.83 10.13 -6.88
C THR A 14 4.50 11.15 -5.96
N ILE A 15 5.52 10.71 -5.23
CA ILE A 15 6.39 11.55 -4.40
C ILE A 15 7.82 11.31 -4.88
N TRP A 16 8.48 12.36 -5.35
CA TRP A 16 9.89 12.33 -5.72
C TRP A 16 10.72 12.76 -4.53
N LEU A 17 11.52 11.85 -3.99
CA LEU A 17 12.43 12.18 -2.89
C LEU A 17 13.84 12.39 -3.43
N GLU A 18 14.32 13.63 -3.34
CA GLU A 18 15.72 13.97 -3.56
C GLU A 18 16.44 13.97 -2.20
N GLY A 19 17.35 13.04 -1.98
CA GLY A 19 18.08 12.90 -0.71
C GLY A 19 17.44 11.89 0.26
N CYS A 20 17.78 11.99 1.55
CA CYS A 20 17.82 10.81 2.43
C CYS A 20 16.90 10.81 3.66
N HIS A 21 15.89 11.68 3.78
CA HIS A 21 15.10 11.78 5.02
C HIS A 21 13.61 11.47 4.86
N ALA A 22 13.22 10.28 5.33
CA ALA A 22 11.82 9.82 5.34
C ALA A 22 10.85 10.77 6.07
N SER A 23 11.32 11.52 7.07
CA SER A 23 10.51 12.49 7.81
C SER A 23 10.00 13.64 6.93
N GLN A 24 10.71 13.99 5.85
CA GLN A 24 10.33 15.10 4.96
C GLN A 24 9.06 14.80 4.15
N ILE A 25 8.78 13.52 3.89
CA ILE A 25 7.64 13.08 3.08
C ILE A 25 6.58 12.35 3.90
N ALA A 26 6.80 12.15 5.21
CA ALA A 26 5.93 11.35 6.06
C ALA A 26 4.50 11.92 6.15
N GLU A 27 4.34 13.23 6.17
CA GLU A 27 3.02 13.87 6.20
C GLU A 27 2.25 13.63 4.91
N THR A 28 2.86 13.90 3.76
CA THR A 28 2.26 13.64 2.44
C THR A 28 1.96 12.15 2.23
N ALA A 29 2.88 11.26 2.60
CA ALA A 29 2.67 9.82 2.50
C ALA A 29 1.53 9.34 3.41
N TYR A 30 1.44 9.88 4.62
CA TYR A 30 0.36 9.60 5.56
C TYR A 30 -0.99 10.08 5.03
N GLU A 31 -1.10 11.32 4.55
CA GLU A 31 -2.36 11.88 4.08
C GLU A 31 -2.88 11.15 2.84
N ARG A 32 -1.99 10.85 1.88
CA ARG A 32 -2.35 10.11 0.67
C ARG A 32 -2.74 8.66 0.95
N THR A 33 -2.03 8.00 1.87
CA THR A 33 -2.28 6.57 2.17
C THR A 33 -3.42 6.40 3.17
N CYS A 34 -3.33 7.02 4.34
CA CYS A 34 -4.24 6.85 5.48
C CYS A 34 -5.49 7.74 5.37
N ARG A 35 -6.05 7.88 4.16
CA ARG A 35 -7.24 8.69 3.88
C ARG A 35 -8.47 8.14 4.59
N THR A 36 -9.31 9.03 5.11
CA THR A 36 -10.61 8.67 5.74
C THR A 36 -11.82 9.04 4.88
N ASP A 37 -11.58 9.67 3.72
CA ASP A 37 -12.58 10.03 2.72
C ASP A 37 -11.99 9.82 1.32
N TYR A 38 -12.67 10.32 0.27
CA TYR A 38 -12.30 10.13 -1.14
C TYR A 38 -11.59 11.34 -1.77
N SER A 39 -11.05 12.26 -0.95
CA SER A 39 -10.32 13.44 -1.43
C SER A 39 -8.86 13.16 -1.80
N GLU A 40 -8.31 12.06 -1.28
CA GLU A 40 -6.95 11.59 -1.53
C GLU A 40 -6.94 10.21 -2.20
N PRO A 41 -5.82 9.75 -2.79
CA PRO A 41 -5.80 8.50 -3.55
C PRO A 41 -6.00 7.22 -2.73
N GLY A 42 -5.57 7.20 -1.47
CA GLY A 42 -5.48 5.99 -0.65
C GLY A 42 -4.18 5.23 -0.87
N PHE A 43 -3.24 5.82 -1.61
CA PHE A 43 -1.94 5.25 -1.88
C PHE A 43 -0.93 6.34 -2.25
N CYS A 44 0.36 6.02 -2.14
CA CYS A 44 1.41 6.82 -2.76
C CYS A 44 2.59 5.95 -3.21
N LEU A 45 3.24 6.38 -4.30
CA LEU A 45 4.47 5.81 -4.80
C LEU A 45 5.62 6.79 -4.54
N ILE A 46 6.57 6.38 -3.70
CA ILE A 46 7.76 7.15 -3.38
C ILE A 46 8.89 6.65 -4.27
N GLN A 47 9.36 7.52 -5.15
CA GLN A 47 10.52 7.30 -6.00
C GLN A 47 11.77 7.68 -5.23
N LEU A 48 12.65 6.69 -5.00
CA LEU A 48 13.93 6.90 -4.35
C LEU A 48 15.03 7.08 -5.40
N ASP A 49 16.09 7.78 -5.02
CA ASP A 49 17.27 7.88 -5.86
C ASP A 49 18.01 6.53 -6.00
N ARG A 50 18.98 6.47 -6.92
CA ARG A 50 19.72 5.23 -7.24
C ARG A 50 20.71 4.78 -6.15
N SER A 51 20.83 5.49 -5.03
CA SER A 51 21.84 5.19 -4.00
C SER A 51 21.41 4.12 -2.98
N TYR A 52 20.15 3.70 -3.02
CA TYR A 52 19.60 2.71 -2.10
C TYR A 52 19.99 1.28 -2.51
N ASP A 53 20.55 0.54 -1.57
CA ASP A 53 20.62 -0.92 -1.60
C ASP A 53 19.41 -1.53 -0.84
N SER A 54 19.32 -2.86 -0.84
CA SER A 54 18.23 -3.58 -0.15
C SER A 54 18.09 -3.22 1.34
N ARG A 55 19.20 -3.01 2.04
CA ARG A 55 19.18 -2.73 3.49
C ARG A 55 18.77 -1.30 3.77
N THR A 56 19.31 -0.35 3.04
CA THR A 56 18.99 1.07 3.14
C THR A 56 17.54 1.35 2.71
N LEU A 57 17.01 0.63 1.71
CA LEU A 57 15.57 0.66 1.37
C LEU A 57 14.71 0.25 2.56
N ARG A 58 15.02 -0.89 3.20
CA ARG A 58 14.30 -1.34 4.40
C ARG A 58 14.45 -0.37 5.57
N GLN A 59 15.64 0.19 5.77
CA GLN A 59 15.86 1.21 6.79
C GLN A 59 14.98 2.45 6.54
N PHE A 60 14.87 2.89 5.28
CA PHE A 60 13.99 3.98 4.90
C PHE A 60 12.52 3.65 5.18
N MET A 61 12.04 2.45 4.84
CA MET A 61 10.69 2.01 5.16
C MET A 61 10.41 2.06 6.68
N LEU A 62 11.36 1.58 7.50
CA LEU A 62 11.23 1.63 8.96
C LEU A 62 11.13 3.07 9.47
N GLN A 63 12.00 3.96 8.99
CA GLN A 63 12.00 5.38 9.36
C GLN A 63 10.72 6.10 8.91
N LEU A 64 10.23 5.80 7.70
CA LEU A 64 8.99 6.37 7.18
C LEU A 64 7.80 5.97 8.04
N LYS A 65 7.66 4.68 8.34
CA LYS A 65 6.60 4.19 9.22
C LYS A 65 6.67 4.85 10.59
N ASP A 66 7.85 5.01 11.17
CA ASP A 66 7.98 5.61 12.51
C ASP A 66 7.56 7.08 12.50
N ALA A 67 7.93 7.84 11.47
CA ALA A 67 7.46 9.21 11.28
C ALA A 67 5.94 9.27 11.09
N MET A 68 5.37 8.40 10.23
CA MET A 68 3.92 8.26 10.04
C MET A 68 3.23 7.86 11.35
N SER A 69 3.85 7.05 12.21
CA SER A 69 3.28 6.64 13.48
C SER A 69 3.17 7.78 14.48
N GLN A 70 4.10 8.75 14.46
CA GLN A 70 4.00 9.95 15.30
C GLN A 70 2.86 10.85 14.83
N LEU A 71 2.70 11.02 13.52
CA LEU A 71 1.57 11.76 12.93
C LEU A 71 0.23 11.09 13.23
N HIS A 72 0.18 9.76 13.13
CA HIS A 72 -1.01 9.01 13.45
C HIS A 72 -1.40 9.14 14.92
N LEU A 73 -0.43 9.05 15.84
CA LEU A 73 -0.65 9.25 17.26
C LEU A 73 -1.20 10.64 17.57
N SER A 74 -0.66 11.69 16.94
CA SER A 74 -1.16 13.05 17.17
C SER A 74 -2.55 13.29 16.57
N LYS A 75 -2.85 12.70 15.40
CA LYS A 75 -4.14 12.87 14.69
C LYS A 75 -5.27 11.98 15.25
N ARG A 76 -4.94 10.80 15.79
CA ARG A 76 -5.93 9.75 16.14
C ARG A 76 -5.85 9.25 17.59
N GLY A 77 -4.75 9.52 18.30
CA GLY A 77 -4.52 8.90 19.61
C GLY A 77 -4.23 7.40 19.54
N GLU A 78 -3.91 6.89 18.35
CA GLU A 78 -3.65 5.49 18.04
C GLU A 78 -2.21 5.33 17.53
N GLN A 79 -1.69 4.10 17.55
CA GLN A 79 -0.32 3.83 17.15
C GLN A 79 -0.25 2.83 16.00
N LEU A 80 0.66 3.10 15.06
CA LEU A 80 0.94 2.20 13.95
C LEU A 80 1.85 1.05 14.41
N ARG A 81 1.40 -0.18 14.20
CA ARG A 81 2.13 -1.40 14.56
C ARG A 81 2.36 -2.26 13.33
N TYR A 82 3.57 -2.78 13.20
CA TYR A 82 3.85 -3.81 12.20
C TYR A 82 3.16 -5.12 12.59
N LEU A 83 2.42 -5.71 11.67
CA LEU A 83 1.79 -7.02 11.80
C LEU A 83 2.58 -8.10 11.06
N SER A 84 3.23 -7.72 9.96
CA SER A 84 4.16 -8.55 9.20
C SER A 84 5.32 -7.71 8.67
N ALA A 85 6.44 -8.37 8.41
CA ALA A 85 7.65 -7.80 7.81
C ALA A 85 8.41 -8.95 7.16
N THR A 86 8.29 -9.07 5.84
CA THR A 86 8.82 -10.20 5.07
C THR A 86 9.42 -9.71 3.77
N ARG A 87 10.22 -10.57 3.14
CA ARG A 87 10.82 -10.33 1.83
C ARG A 87 10.49 -11.52 0.97
N PHE A 88 10.11 -11.32 -0.27
CA PHE A 88 9.81 -12.43 -1.18
C PHE A 88 10.14 -12.06 -2.62
N ASP A 89 10.35 -13.08 -3.44
CA ASP A 89 10.47 -12.93 -4.90
C ASP A 89 9.09 -13.15 -5.52
N GLN A 90 8.54 -12.14 -6.20
CA GLN A 90 7.23 -12.24 -6.82
C GLN A 90 7.26 -11.83 -8.29
N GLN A 91 7.09 -12.84 -9.13
CA GLN A 91 6.94 -12.70 -10.58
C GLN A 91 5.59 -13.21 -11.10
N ASN A 92 4.70 -13.63 -10.20
CA ASN A 92 3.34 -14.03 -10.57
C ASN A 92 2.45 -12.79 -10.70
N THR A 93 1.60 -12.80 -11.74
CA THR A 93 0.51 -11.84 -11.86
C THR A 93 -0.48 -12.04 -10.73
N THR A 94 -0.85 -10.97 -10.04
CA THR A 94 -1.89 -10.97 -9.01
C THR A 94 -3.18 -10.36 -9.55
N LYS A 95 -4.31 -11.00 -9.25
CA LYS A 95 -5.63 -10.42 -9.49
C LYS A 95 -5.91 -9.34 -8.44
N PRO A 96 -6.87 -8.41 -8.65
CA PRO A 96 -7.22 -7.40 -7.65
C PRO A 96 -7.64 -8.03 -6.32
N HIS A 97 -6.99 -7.64 -5.23
CA HIS A 97 -7.24 -8.17 -3.89
C HIS A 97 -6.92 -7.14 -2.79
N VAL A 98 -7.41 -7.43 -1.59
CA VAL A 98 -6.96 -6.83 -0.32
C VAL A 98 -6.19 -7.91 0.43
N ASP A 99 -5.07 -7.57 1.05
CA ASP A 99 -4.35 -8.49 1.91
C ASP A 99 -5.08 -8.67 3.25
N GLY A 100 -4.90 -9.83 3.89
CA GLY A 100 -5.46 -10.04 5.23
C GLY A 100 -4.89 -9.04 6.25
N GLY A 101 -5.73 -8.52 7.15
CA GLY A 101 -5.34 -7.55 8.17
C GLY A 101 -6.53 -7.11 9.03
N PRO A 102 -6.31 -6.23 10.01
CA PRO A 102 -7.39 -5.58 10.74
C PRO A 102 -8.13 -4.58 9.84
N GLU A 103 -9.26 -4.07 10.33
CA GLU A 103 -10.13 -3.17 9.57
C GLU A 103 -9.42 -1.92 9.06
N GLU A 104 -8.54 -1.31 9.87
CA GLU A 104 -7.69 -0.17 9.48
C GLU A 104 -6.22 -0.60 9.40
N CYS A 105 -5.75 -0.85 8.17
CA CYS A 105 -4.35 -1.17 7.90
C CYS A 105 -3.89 -0.66 6.53
N PHE A 106 -2.58 -0.65 6.34
CA PHE A 106 -1.97 -0.38 5.04
C PHE A 106 -0.75 -1.28 4.82
N LEU A 107 -0.44 -1.49 3.54
CA LEU A 107 0.77 -2.14 3.07
C LEU A 107 1.84 -1.08 2.78
N MET A 108 3.07 -1.34 3.19
CA MET A 108 4.24 -0.61 2.71
C MET A 108 5.18 -1.61 2.03
N LEU A 109 5.34 -1.45 0.71
CA LEU A 109 6.05 -2.36 -0.17
C LEU A 109 7.30 -1.67 -0.73
N GLY A 110 8.49 -2.13 -0.35
CA GLY A 110 9.77 -1.68 -0.88
C GLY A 110 10.20 -2.55 -2.06
N TYR A 111 10.14 -2.02 -3.26
CA TYR A 111 10.59 -2.68 -4.49
C TYR A 111 12.08 -2.45 -4.71
N GLU A 112 12.83 -3.54 -4.88
CA GLU A 112 14.24 -3.49 -5.30
C GLU A 112 14.31 -3.44 -6.85
N PRO A 113 15.35 -2.82 -7.44
CA PRO A 113 15.52 -2.75 -8.89
C PRO A 113 15.54 -4.13 -9.55
N THR A 114 14.85 -4.26 -10.69
CA THR A 114 14.76 -5.48 -11.47
C THR A 114 14.56 -5.17 -12.95
N SER A 115 14.92 -6.09 -13.85
CA SER A 115 14.54 -5.97 -15.27
C SER A 115 13.15 -6.53 -15.56
N ILE A 116 12.53 -7.24 -14.61
CA ILE A 116 11.22 -7.87 -14.78
C ILE A 116 10.13 -6.79 -14.76
N LYS A 117 9.47 -6.60 -15.90
CA LYS A 117 8.46 -5.56 -16.10
C LYS A 117 7.16 -5.89 -15.40
N SER A 118 6.55 -4.86 -14.80
CA SER A 118 5.29 -5.01 -14.07
C SER A 118 4.36 -3.82 -14.25
N GLN A 119 3.07 -4.08 -14.39
CA GLN A 119 2.04 -3.05 -14.41
C GLN A 119 1.25 -3.09 -13.10
N MET A 120 1.32 -2.01 -12.32
CA MET A 120 0.60 -1.88 -11.06
C MET A 120 -0.74 -1.18 -11.27
N GLN A 121 -1.80 -1.67 -10.63
CA GLN A 121 -3.13 -1.06 -10.67
C GLN A 121 -3.78 -1.07 -9.30
N LEU A 122 -4.43 0.04 -8.96
CA LEU A 122 -5.17 0.26 -7.72
C LEU A 122 -6.63 0.52 -8.07
N ILE A 123 -7.55 -0.08 -7.32
CA ILE A 123 -8.99 0.05 -7.55
C ILE A 123 -9.64 0.57 -6.27
N ASP A 124 -10.33 1.71 -6.38
CA ASP A 124 -11.05 2.33 -5.27
C ASP A 124 -12.40 1.64 -5.01
N TYR A 125 -12.32 0.40 -4.55
CA TYR A 125 -13.49 -0.43 -4.28
C TYR A 125 -14.31 0.13 -3.10
N THR A 126 -13.68 0.79 -2.11
CA THR A 126 -14.43 1.41 -1.01
C THR A 126 -15.26 2.60 -1.51
N ARG A 127 -14.76 3.39 -2.47
CA ARG A 127 -15.56 4.43 -3.14
C ARG A 127 -16.69 3.83 -3.96
N CYS A 128 -16.41 2.77 -4.72
CA CYS A 128 -17.43 2.06 -5.50
C CYS A 128 -18.56 1.54 -4.60
N ALA A 129 -18.22 1.01 -3.42
CA ALA A 129 -19.18 0.57 -2.42
C ALA A 129 -20.01 1.75 -1.90
N PHE A 130 -19.35 2.85 -1.50
CA PHE A 130 -20.01 4.06 -1.01
C PHE A 130 -20.99 4.65 -2.02
N GLU A 131 -20.60 4.81 -3.29
CA GLU A 131 -21.46 5.35 -4.35
C GLU A 131 -22.64 4.44 -4.71
N ARG A 132 -22.64 3.19 -4.23
CA ARG A 132 -23.70 2.20 -4.44
C ARG A 132 -24.51 1.89 -3.18
N ASP A 133 -24.30 2.66 -2.10
CA ASP A 133 -24.91 2.42 -0.79
C ASP A 133 -24.64 0.99 -0.24
N LEU A 134 -23.42 0.48 -0.49
CA LEU A 134 -22.94 -0.81 -0.01
C LEU A 134 -21.80 -0.65 0.99
N THR A 135 -21.61 -1.64 1.86
CA THR A 135 -20.36 -1.77 2.60
C THR A 135 -19.26 -2.34 1.69
N PRO A 136 -17.96 -2.12 1.99
CA PRO A 136 -16.87 -2.72 1.22
C PRO A 136 -16.98 -4.25 1.11
N ASN A 137 -17.38 -4.93 2.19
CA ASN A 137 -17.59 -6.37 2.20
C ASN A 137 -18.77 -6.78 1.32
N ASP A 138 -19.91 -6.08 1.39
CA ASP A 138 -21.07 -6.38 0.54
C ASP A 138 -20.74 -6.20 -0.94
N LEU A 139 -19.98 -5.16 -1.30
CA LEU A 139 -19.51 -4.95 -2.66
C LEU A 139 -18.65 -6.13 -3.12
N LEU A 140 -17.66 -6.59 -2.33
CA LEU A 140 -16.80 -7.70 -2.73
C LEU A 140 -17.54 -9.04 -2.77
N HIS A 141 -18.57 -9.23 -1.94
CA HIS A 141 -19.44 -10.40 -2.01
C HIS A 141 -20.31 -10.41 -3.28
N GLN A 142 -20.87 -9.26 -3.67
CA GLN A 142 -21.77 -9.16 -4.84
C GLN A 142 -21.01 -9.02 -6.16
N PHE A 143 -19.89 -8.29 -6.16
CA PHE A 143 -19.11 -7.87 -7.32
C PHE A 143 -17.65 -8.27 -7.17
N ASN A 144 -17.41 -9.54 -6.85
CA ASN A 144 -16.06 -10.06 -6.67
C ASN A 144 -15.22 -9.84 -7.95
N PRO A 145 -14.06 -9.15 -7.86
CA PRO A 145 -13.21 -8.80 -9.01
C PRO A 145 -12.64 -10.03 -9.76
N MET A 146 -12.76 -11.22 -9.18
CA MET A 146 -12.36 -12.48 -9.81
C MET A 146 -13.28 -12.90 -10.97
N TYR A 147 -14.48 -12.32 -11.05
CA TYR A 147 -15.47 -12.60 -12.11
C TYR A 147 -15.71 -11.36 -12.99
N ALA A 148 -16.15 -11.58 -14.23
CA ALA A 148 -16.32 -10.54 -15.24
C ALA A 148 -17.20 -9.36 -14.78
N ASN A 149 -18.36 -9.65 -14.18
CA ASN A 149 -19.27 -8.63 -13.67
C ASN A 149 -18.61 -7.74 -12.59
N GLY A 150 -17.85 -8.34 -11.68
CA GLY A 150 -17.12 -7.58 -10.66
C GLY A 150 -16.05 -6.68 -11.28
N ALA A 151 -15.30 -7.22 -12.24
CA ALA A 151 -14.29 -6.46 -12.98
C ALA A 151 -14.90 -5.27 -13.75
N GLU A 152 -16.05 -5.45 -14.40
CA GLU A 152 -16.74 -4.39 -15.14
C GLU A 152 -17.23 -3.26 -14.22
N ILE A 153 -17.80 -3.59 -13.06
CA ILE A 153 -18.28 -2.61 -12.07
C ILE A 153 -17.13 -1.81 -11.46
N LEU A 154 -15.97 -2.43 -11.28
CA LEU A 154 -14.79 -1.84 -10.68
C LEU A 154 -13.88 -1.09 -11.67
N ALA A 155 -13.98 -1.38 -12.96
CA ALA A 155 -13.13 -0.78 -14.00
C ALA A 155 -13.13 0.77 -13.97
N PRO A 156 -14.26 1.48 -13.77
CA PRO A 156 -14.25 2.93 -13.68
C PRO A 156 -13.43 3.48 -12.50
N TYR A 157 -13.27 2.71 -11.42
CA TYR A 157 -12.55 3.11 -10.19
C TYR A 157 -11.07 2.74 -10.20
N THR A 158 -10.55 2.34 -11.37
CA THR A 158 -9.18 1.83 -11.50
C THR A 158 -8.21 2.96 -11.88
N THR A 159 -7.14 3.10 -11.09
CA THR A 159 -5.97 3.89 -11.44
C THR A 159 -4.82 2.98 -11.84
N LYS A 160 -4.31 3.14 -13.06
CA LYS A 160 -3.07 2.50 -13.50
C LYS A 160 -1.89 3.37 -13.09
N VAL A 161 -0.88 2.77 -12.49
CA VAL A 161 0.31 3.51 -12.00
C VAL A 161 1.27 3.69 -13.17
N SER A 162 1.39 4.91 -13.69
CA SER A 162 2.25 5.25 -14.83
C SER A 162 3.71 5.49 -14.44
N SER A 163 3.97 5.94 -13.22
CA SER A 163 5.30 6.31 -12.74
C SER A 163 6.13 5.16 -12.19
N PHE A 164 5.62 3.92 -12.22
CA PHE A 164 6.35 2.78 -11.68
C PHE A 164 7.59 2.47 -12.52
N ALA A 165 8.78 2.54 -11.90
CA ALA A 165 10.07 2.42 -12.59
C ALA A 165 10.88 1.24 -12.06
N GLU A 166 10.84 0.09 -12.74
CA GLU A 166 11.44 -1.16 -12.21
C GLU A 166 12.97 -1.09 -12.05
N ASP A 167 13.65 -0.16 -12.72
CA ASP A 167 15.09 0.04 -12.59
C ASP A 167 15.49 0.88 -11.35
N LYS A 168 14.53 1.21 -10.48
CA LYS A 168 14.74 2.04 -9.29
C LYS A 168 14.17 1.40 -8.03
N ASN A 169 14.79 1.74 -6.90
CA ASN A 169 14.18 1.48 -5.59
C ASN A 169 12.95 2.36 -5.44
N GLN A 170 11.86 1.77 -4.97
CA GLN A 170 10.60 2.48 -4.77
C GLN A 170 9.91 1.97 -3.51
N VAL A 171 9.20 2.85 -2.82
CA VAL A 171 8.29 2.45 -1.74
C VAL A 171 6.85 2.75 -2.13
N PHE A 172 6.02 1.73 -2.09
CA PHE A 172 4.59 1.83 -2.38
C PHE A 172 3.81 1.68 -1.07
N CYS A 173 3.15 2.74 -0.63
CA CYS A 173 2.20 2.68 0.47
C CYS A 173 0.78 2.54 -0.10
N ILE A 174 0.02 1.53 0.34
CA ILE A 174 -1.32 1.22 -0.17
C ILE A 174 -2.26 1.00 1.00
N ASN A 175 -3.33 1.77 1.08
CA ASN A 175 -4.38 1.56 2.08
C ASN A 175 -5.05 0.20 1.84
N ASN A 176 -4.93 -0.69 2.82
CA ASN A 176 -5.40 -2.07 2.78
C ASN A 176 -6.63 -2.26 3.69
N SER A 177 -7.30 -1.16 4.05
CA SER A 177 -8.43 -1.16 4.98
C SER A 177 -9.71 -1.71 4.35
N THR A 178 -10.58 -2.23 5.19
CA THR A 178 -11.90 -2.77 4.83
C THR A 178 -13.05 -2.04 5.53
N ALA A 179 -12.74 -0.92 6.20
CA ALA A 179 -13.68 -0.15 6.98
C ALA A 179 -14.80 0.46 6.13
N THR A 180 -16.03 0.43 6.66
CA THR A 180 -17.16 1.12 6.03
C THR A 180 -17.02 2.64 6.21
N PHE A 181 -17.29 3.41 5.16
CA PHE A 181 -17.26 4.86 5.23
C PHE A 181 -18.27 5.40 6.26
N SER A 182 -17.82 6.36 7.09
CA SER A 182 -18.69 7.06 8.03
C SER A 182 -18.15 8.46 8.32
N SER A 183 -18.97 9.48 8.07
CA SER A 183 -18.63 10.86 8.41
C SER A 183 -18.61 11.10 9.94
N SER A 184 -19.34 10.28 10.71
CA SER A 184 -19.41 10.41 12.17
C SER A 184 -18.31 9.65 12.91
N ARG A 185 -17.75 8.63 12.26
CA ARG A 185 -16.65 7.80 12.76
C ARG A 185 -15.69 7.52 11.60
N PRO A 186 -14.88 8.52 11.20
CA PRO A 186 -14.01 8.38 10.05
C PRO A 186 -13.02 7.23 10.29
N ALA A 187 -12.93 6.35 9.29
CA ALA A 187 -12.02 5.22 9.26
C ALA A 187 -11.34 5.15 7.89
N TRP A 188 -10.18 4.53 7.83
CA TRP A 188 -9.39 4.43 6.61
C TRP A 188 -10.13 3.73 5.47
N GLN A 189 -10.05 4.34 4.28
CA GLN A 189 -10.74 3.85 3.08
C GLN A 189 -9.74 3.17 2.14
N GLY A 190 -9.81 1.83 2.11
CA GLY A 190 -8.84 0.99 1.40
C GLY A 190 -9.08 0.84 -0.10
N LEU A 191 -8.14 0.15 -0.73
CA LEU A 191 -8.08 -0.12 -2.17
C LEU A 191 -7.86 -1.61 -2.42
N LEU A 192 -8.30 -2.10 -3.57
CA LEU A 192 -7.76 -3.34 -4.13
C LEU A 192 -6.46 -3.00 -4.85
N HIS A 193 -5.49 -3.91 -4.81
CA HIS A 193 -4.25 -3.77 -5.55
C HIS A 193 -3.97 -5.02 -6.40
N SER A 194 -3.24 -4.81 -7.49
CA SER A 194 -2.82 -5.88 -8.40
C SER A 194 -1.55 -5.52 -9.15
N ALA A 195 -0.84 -6.54 -9.62
CA ALA A 195 0.34 -6.43 -10.45
C ALA A 195 0.23 -7.41 -11.61
N THR A 196 0.41 -6.94 -12.84
CA THR A 196 0.53 -7.80 -14.03
C THR A 196 2.00 -7.95 -14.40
N ILE A 197 2.47 -9.19 -14.46
CA ILE A 197 3.80 -9.58 -14.94
C ILE A 197 3.61 -10.33 -16.25
N ASN A 198 3.96 -9.71 -17.37
CA ASN A 198 3.75 -10.30 -18.70
C ASN A 198 4.84 -11.32 -19.06
N GLU A 199 6.08 -11.02 -18.68
CA GLU A 199 7.27 -11.79 -19.06
C GLU A 199 8.10 -12.09 -17.80
N PRO A 200 7.75 -13.13 -17.03
CA PRO A 200 8.57 -13.57 -15.89
C PRO A 200 9.90 -14.15 -16.38
N ASP A 201 10.96 -13.95 -15.59
CA ASP A 201 12.30 -14.48 -15.83
C ASP A 201 12.83 -15.14 -14.55
N LEU A 202 12.79 -16.47 -14.53
CA LEU A 202 13.24 -17.28 -13.38
C LEU A 202 14.75 -17.25 -13.15
N SER A 203 15.54 -16.68 -14.08
CA SER A 203 16.97 -16.45 -13.87
C SER A 203 17.25 -15.15 -13.10
N GLN A 204 16.24 -14.30 -12.96
CA GLN A 204 16.30 -13.03 -12.25
C GLN A 204 15.40 -13.04 -11.02
N ARG A 205 15.53 -12.01 -10.18
CA ARG A 205 14.68 -11.81 -9.00
C ARG A 205 13.89 -10.52 -9.11
N ARG A 206 12.67 -10.54 -8.59
CA ARG A 206 11.84 -9.36 -8.35
C ARG A 206 11.51 -9.32 -6.87
N VAL A 207 12.47 -8.80 -6.10
CA VAL A 207 12.39 -8.77 -4.64
C VAL A 207 11.48 -7.64 -4.17
N ILE A 208 10.50 -8.00 -3.34
CA ILE A 208 9.61 -7.06 -2.65
C ILE A 208 9.81 -7.22 -1.15
N ASN A 209 10.11 -6.11 -0.49
CA ASN A 209 10.12 -5.99 0.96
C ASN A 209 8.70 -5.56 1.39
N SER A 210 7.96 -6.44 2.07
CA SER A 210 6.56 -6.21 2.41
C SER A 210 6.37 -6.07 3.90
N THR A 211 5.63 -5.03 4.29
CA THR A 211 5.15 -4.85 5.66
C THR A 211 3.65 -4.57 5.66
N LEU A 212 2.92 -5.24 6.54
CA LEU A 212 1.54 -4.91 6.88
C LEU A 212 1.54 -4.11 8.18
N ILE A 213 0.88 -2.96 8.19
CA ILE A 213 0.86 -2.03 9.32
C ILE A 213 -0.60 -1.73 9.69
N GLY A 214 -0.97 -1.95 10.94
CA GLY A 214 -2.32 -1.67 11.45
C GLY A 214 -2.37 -0.49 12.41
N SER A 215 -3.53 0.17 12.51
CA SER A 215 -3.85 1.12 13.58
C SER A 215 -4.33 0.37 14.82
N PHE A 216 -3.80 0.74 16.00
CA PHE A 216 -4.21 0.15 17.28
C PHE A 216 -4.22 1.19 18.42
N PRO A 217 -5.06 1.00 19.45
CA PRO A 217 -4.93 1.75 20.70
C PRO A 217 -3.54 1.59 21.32
N ILE A 218 -2.99 2.65 21.92
CA ILE A 218 -1.61 2.75 22.45
C ILE A 218 -1.20 1.57 23.35
N ASN A 219 -2.15 1.03 24.13
CA ASN A 219 -1.92 -0.02 25.12
C ASN A 219 -2.25 -1.43 24.64
N THR A 220 -2.23 -1.66 23.33
CA THR A 220 -2.50 -2.98 22.75
C THR A 220 -1.20 -3.75 22.56
N ASP A 221 -1.14 -5.00 23.03
CA ASP A 221 0.01 -5.91 22.90
C ASP A 221 0.17 -6.51 21.48
N GLN A 222 -0.43 -5.88 20.47
CA GLN A 222 -0.33 -6.33 19.08
C GLN A 222 0.87 -5.71 18.38
N GLY A 223 1.56 -6.55 17.61
CA GLY A 223 2.63 -6.15 16.71
C GLY A 223 3.78 -7.16 16.64
N LEU A 224 4.67 -6.97 15.68
CA LEU A 224 5.91 -7.71 15.57
C LEU A 224 6.88 -7.36 16.71
N SER A 225 7.64 -8.35 17.15
CA SER A 225 8.75 -8.13 18.08
C SER A 225 9.90 -7.37 17.41
N ASN A 226 10.68 -6.66 18.23
CA ASN A 226 11.90 -5.98 17.78
C ASN A 226 12.91 -6.96 17.14
N GLU A 227 12.94 -8.21 17.58
CA GLU A 227 13.77 -9.26 16.98
C GLU A 227 13.35 -9.54 15.53
N LYS A 228 12.05 -9.71 15.26
CA LYS A 228 11.55 -9.92 13.89
C LYS A 228 11.84 -8.72 12.98
N LEU A 229 11.71 -7.50 13.50
CA LEU A 229 12.04 -6.28 12.74
C LEU A 229 13.55 -6.14 12.49
N SER A 230 14.38 -6.48 13.47
CA SER A 230 15.84 -6.54 13.31
C SER A 230 16.23 -7.58 12.26
N ASN A 231 15.61 -8.76 12.29
CA ASN A 231 15.82 -9.80 11.29
C ASN A 231 15.38 -9.34 9.90
N PHE A 232 14.20 -8.70 9.79
CA PHE A 232 13.75 -8.11 8.54
C PHE A 232 14.74 -7.07 8.00
N LEU A 233 15.36 -6.25 8.84
CA LEU A 233 16.34 -5.24 8.41
C LEU A 233 17.69 -5.85 7.99
N GLN A 234 18.13 -6.91 8.68
CA GLN A 234 19.50 -7.43 8.54
C GLN A 234 19.63 -8.62 7.59
N SER A 235 18.60 -9.45 7.49
CA SER A 235 18.64 -10.73 6.77
C SER A 235 18.34 -10.57 5.29
N ASP A 236 19.12 -11.21 4.43
CA ASP A 236 18.85 -11.25 2.99
C ASP A 236 18.00 -12.46 2.55
N SER A 237 17.48 -13.24 3.51
CA SER A 237 16.56 -14.35 3.24
C SER A 237 15.27 -13.87 2.59
N LEU A 238 14.73 -14.70 1.70
CA LEU A 238 13.43 -14.55 1.07
C LEU A 238 12.50 -15.64 1.60
N ALA A 239 11.25 -15.27 1.89
CA ALA A 239 10.18 -16.19 2.20
C ALA A 239 9.79 -16.97 0.94
N GLU A 240 9.45 -18.24 1.13
CA GLU A 240 8.83 -19.06 0.10
C GLU A 240 7.36 -18.65 -0.08
N TYR A 241 6.91 -18.64 -1.33
CA TYR A 241 5.55 -18.32 -1.74
C TYR A 241 4.89 -19.53 -2.38
#